data_AF-A0A7Y6Y481-F1
#
_entry.id   AF-A0A7Y6Y481-F1
#
_cell.length_a   1.000
_cell.length_b   1.000
_cell.length_c   1.000
_cell.angle_alpha   90.00
_cell.angle_beta   90.00
_cell.angle_gamma   90.00
#
_symmetry.space_group_name_H-M   'P 1'
#
loop_
_entity.id
_entity.type
_entity.pdbx_description
1 polymer ?
#
loop_
_entity_poly.entity_id
_entity_poly.type
_entity_poly.pdbx_seq_one_letter_code
_entity_poly.pdbx_strand_id
1 'polypeptide(L)'
;MDFCSSIPSNITLPVSQAFLNADCDGDGLSNGDEIGPDVKNPIDSDNDGVFDYLEFNNHTTPIEDDLEVFNLLTPNNDGENDVFVIRNIELYPENTLEIYNRWGVKVYSVSGYGQNGRYFIGISNGRGVISQSSLLPTGTYFYILKYKSSSGDFKERKGYLYLTR
;
A
#
# COMPACT_ATOMS: atom_id res chain seq x y z
N MET A 1 27.30 1.48 20.33
CA MET A 1 27.10 1.53 18.87
C MET A 1 25.73 0.97 18.63
N ASP A 2 24.91 1.68 17.88
CA ASP A 2 23.59 1.22 17.51
C ASP A 2 23.74 0.13 16.44
N PHE A 3 23.13 -1.03 16.70
CA PHE A 3 23.26 -2.22 15.87
C PHE A 3 22.53 -2.09 14.54
N CYS A 4 21.58 -1.14 14.46
CA CYS A 4 20.80 -0.81 13.26
C CYS A 4 21.46 0.28 12.40
N SER A 5 22.60 0.82 12.84
CA SER A 5 23.33 1.81 12.08
C SER A 5 24.09 1.16 10.91
N SER A 6 23.82 1.62 9.69
CA SER A 6 24.58 1.21 8.50
C SER A 6 26.04 1.65 8.60
N ILE A 7 26.95 0.68 8.78
CA ILE A 7 28.40 0.91 8.79
C ILE A 7 29.00 0.31 7.51
N PRO A 8 29.41 1.13 6.52
CA PRO A 8 29.88 0.63 5.22
C PRO A 8 31.06 -0.34 5.28
N SER A 9 31.92 -0.23 6.30
CA SER A 9 33.05 -1.15 6.50
C SER A 9 32.63 -2.55 6.95
N ASN A 10 31.38 -2.75 7.37
CA ASN A 10 30.87 -4.03 7.88
C ASN A 10 30.22 -4.90 6.81
N ILE A 11 30.09 -4.41 5.57
CA ILE A 11 29.44 -5.13 4.46
C ILE A 11 30.10 -6.49 4.15
N THR A 12 31.38 -6.66 4.49
CA THR A 12 32.12 -7.92 4.27
C THR A 12 32.31 -8.75 5.54
N LEU A 13 31.84 -8.26 6.69
CA LEU A 13 31.96 -8.97 7.96
C LEU A 13 30.79 -9.95 8.15
N PRO A 14 31.01 -11.08 8.83
CA PRO A 14 29.90 -11.92 9.25
C PRO A 14 28.95 -11.13 10.16
N VAL A 15 27.65 -11.31 9.93
CA VAL A 15 26.60 -10.71 10.76
C VAL A 15 26.74 -11.17 12.22
N SER A 16 26.58 -10.23 13.15
CA SER A 16 26.70 -10.54 14.58
C SER A 16 25.40 -11.09 15.15
N GLN A 17 25.46 -11.93 16.19
CA GLN A 17 24.24 -12.40 16.86
C GLN A 17 23.39 -11.26 17.44
N ALA A 18 24.03 -10.15 17.84
CA ALA A 18 23.33 -8.98 18.33
C ALA A 18 22.52 -8.27 17.24
N PHE A 19 23.00 -8.28 15.99
CA PHE A 19 22.26 -7.78 14.83
C PHE A 19 21.09 -8.72 14.49
N LEU A 20 21.35 -10.02 14.44
CA LEU A 20 20.32 -11.03 14.14
C LEU A 20 19.15 -11.00 15.14
N ASN A 21 19.41 -10.66 16.40
CA ASN A 21 18.38 -10.57 17.44
C ASN A 21 17.72 -9.17 17.55
N ALA A 22 18.19 -8.19 16.78
CA ALA A 22 17.61 -6.84 16.78
C ALA A 22 16.43 -6.78 15.81
N ASP A 23 15.51 -5.86 16.09
CA ASP A 23 14.35 -5.49 15.27
C ASP A 23 14.63 -4.05 14.81
N CYS A 24 15.19 -3.90 13.61
CA CYS A 24 15.82 -2.64 13.20
C CYS A 24 14.88 -1.69 12.46
N ASP A 25 13.85 -2.23 11.82
CA ASP A 25 12.77 -1.47 11.20
C ASP A 25 11.54 -1.34 12.11
N GLY A 26 11.47 -2.11 13.19
CA GLY A 26 10.50 -1.93 14.28
C GLY A 26 9.15 -2.55 13.99
N ASP A 27 9.09 -3.53 13.09
CA ASP A 27 7.86 -4.20 12.68
C ASP A 27 7.47 -5.35 13.67
N GLY A 28 8.40 -5.77 14.53
CA GLY A 28 8.22 -6.82 15.52
C GLY A 28 8.81 -8.17 15.14
N LEU A 29 9.59 -8.27 14.06
CA LEU A 29 10.46 -9.39 13.74
C LEU A 29 11.91 -9.03 14.00
N SER A 30 12.73 -10.07 14.11
CA SER A 30 14.16 -9.87 14.21
C SER A 30 14.82 -9.96 12.83
N ASN A 31 15.91 -9.23 12.62
CA ASN A 31 16.69 -9.29 11.37
C ASN A 31 17.05 -10.73 10.99
N GLY A 32 17.26 -11.61 11.98
CA GLY A 32 17.55 -13.03 11.75
C GLY A 32 16.35 -13.82 11.25
N ASP A 33 15.15 -13.50 11.72
CA ASP A 33 13.91 -14.11 11.23
C ASP A 33 13.60 -13.61 9.82
N GLU A 34 13.79 -12.30 9.55
CA GLU A 34 13.54 -11.68 8.24
C GLU A 34 14.53 -12.15 7.14
N ILE A 35 15.83 -12.24 7.46
CA ILE A 35 16.85 -12.73 6.52
C ILE A 35 16.70 -14.23 6.26
N GLY A 36 16.28 -14.98 7.27
CA GLY A 36 16.15 -16.42 7.21
C GLY A 36 17.48 -17.17 7.05
N PRO A 37 17.42 -18.48 6.73
CA PRO A 37 18.60 -19.35 6.66
C PRO A 37 19.44 -19.14 5.38
N ASP A 38 18.89 -18.50 4.34
CA ASP A 38 19.55 -18.27 3.06
C ASP A 38 19.40 -16.80 2.61
N VAL A 39 20.47 -16.03 2.79
CA VAL A 39 20.55 -14.62 2.37
C VAL A 39 20.30 -14.38 0.87
N LYS A 40 20.39 -15.43 0.03
CA LYS A 40 20.10 -15.33 -1.41
C LYS A 40 18.63 -15.62 -1.74
N ASN A 41 17.90 -16.22 -0.80
CA ASN A 41 16.49 -16.54 -0.91
C ASN A 41 15.81 -16.07 0.39
N PRO A 42 15.58 -14.74 0.53
CA PRO A 42 14.94 -14.17 1.71
C PRO A 42 13.53 -14.76 1.89
N ILE A 43 13.03 -14.72 3.13
CA ILE A 43 11.72 -15.26 3.45
C ILE A 43 10.64 -14.29 2.92
N ASP A 44 9.58 -14.89 2.37
CA ASP A 44 8.32 -14.25 1.99
C ASP A 44 7.22 -15.10 2.65
N SER A 45 6.84 -14.71 3.86
CA SER A 45 6.05 -15.50 4.81
C SER A 45 4.58 -15.59 4.39
N ASP A 46 4.03 -14.53 3.77
CA ASP A 46 2.64 -14.51 3.27
C ASP A 46 2.55 -14.73 1.74
N ASN A 47 3.69 -14.83 1.06
CA ASN A 47 3.83 -15.14 -0.36
C ASN A 47 3.15 -14.08 -1.25
N ASP A 48 3.17 -12.81 -0.83
CA ASP A 48 2.64 -11.66 -1.58
C ASP A 48 3.64 -11.07 -2.60
N GLY A 49 4.89 -11.56 -2.59
CA GLY A 49 5.97 -11.13 -3.48
C GLY A 49 6.84 -9.98 -2.94
N VAL A 50 6.57 -9.52 -1.71
CA VAL A 50 7.46 -8.67 -0.91
C VAL A 50 8.11 -9.55 0.14
N PHE A 51 9.44 -9.48 0.23
CA PHE A 51 10.13 -10.23 1.27
C PHE A 51 9.91 -9.58 2.64
N ASP A 52 9.84 -10.44 3.66
CA ASP A 52 9.70 -10.14 5.08
C ASP A 52 10.49 -8.89 5.53
N TYR A 53 11.77 -8.81 5.17
CA TYR A 53 12.65 -7.67 5.53
C TYR A 53 12.30 -6.31 4.91
N LEU A 54 11.29 -6.25 4.03
CA LEU A 54 10.75 -5.04 3.43
C LEU A 54 9.32 -4.73 3.92
N GLU A 55 8.74 -5.60 4.74
CA GLU A 55 7.36 -5.50 5.22
C GLU A 55 7.29 -4.80 6.58
N PHE A 56 6.97 -3.51 6.60
CA PHE A 56 6.83 -2.74 7.85
C PHE A 56 5.71 -3.22 8.79
N ASN A 57 4.93 -4.22 8.37
CA ASN A 57 3.78 -4.78 9.04
C ASN A 57 4.01 -6.22 9.52
N ASN A 58 5.24 -6.73 9.57
CA ASN A 58 5.56 -8.05 10.14
C ASN A 58 4.72 -9.16 9.52
N HIS A 59 4.67 -9.17 8.18
CA HIS A 59 3.94 -10.18 7.40
C HIS A 59 2.44 -10.24 7.76
N THR A 60 1.94 -9.21 8.45
CA THR A 60 0.53 -9.06 8.77
C THR A 60 -0.04 -8.07 7.77
N THR A 61 -0.24 -8.52 6.54
CA THR A 61 -1.39 -8.01 5.81
C THR A 61 -2.61 -8.29 6.70
N PRO A 62 -3.64 -7.41 6.77
CA PRO A 62 -4.89 -7.83 7.37
C PRO A 62 -5.45 -8.98 6.51
N ILE A 63 -5.04 -10.22 6.83
CA ILE A 63 -5.23 -11.49 6.09
C ILE A 63 -6.72 -11.86 5.92
N GLU A 64 -7.63 -10.98 6.33
CA GLU A 64 -9.02 -11.08 5.93
C GLU A 64 -9.18 -11.07 4.40
N ASP A 65 -8.29 -10.42 3.63
CA ASP A 65 -8.48 -10.26 2.17
C ASP A 65 -7.26 -9.97 1.27
N ASP A 66 -6.00 -10.20 1.66
CA ASP A 66 -4.79 -10.00 0.81
C ASP A 66 -4.74 -8.66 0.03
N LEU A 67 -5.51 -7.65 0.46
CA LEU A 67 -5.58 -6.35 -0.17
C LEU A 67 -4.63 -5.39 0.55
N GLU A 68 -3.79 -4.69 -0.21
CA GLU A 68 -2.94 -3.63 0.34
C GLU A 68 -3.32 -2.29 -0.30
N VAL A 69 -3.48 -1.26 0.53
CA VAL A 69 -3.90 0.07 0.07
C VAL A 69 -2.81 1.09 0.35
N PHE A 70 -2.21 1.64 -0.71
CA PHE A 70 -1.21 2.69 -0.60
C PHE A 70 -1.87 4.05 -0.45
N ASN A 71 -1.61 4.71 0.67
CA ASN A 71 -2.27 5.97 1.06
C ASN A 71 -1.64 7.22 0.43
N LEU A 72 -0.79 7.10 -0.59
CA LEU A 72 -0.11 8.21 -1.26
C LEU A 72 -0.44 8.25 -2.75
N LEU A 73 -0.69 9.46 -3.26
CA LEU A 73 -0.95 9.74 -4.67
C LEU A 73 -0.18 11.00 -5.09
N THR A 74 0.70 10.87 -6.09
CA THR A 74 1.53 11.93 -6.66
C THR A 74 1.34 12.03 -8.18
N PRO A 75 0.23 12.63 -8.66
CA PRO A 75 -0.07 12.68 -10.10
C PRO A 75 0.78 13.77 -10.78
N ASN A 76 2.06 13.45 -11.01
CA ASN A 76 3.09 14.29 -11.62
C ASN A 76 3.61 13.70 -12.95
N ASN A 77 3.14 12.51 -13.36
CA ASN A 77 3.54 11.74 -14.54
C ASN A 77 5.02 11.32 -14.54
N ASP A 78 5.60 11.01 -13.38
CA ASP A 78 6.94 10.42 -13.28
C ASP A 78 6.93 8.88 -13.32
N GLY A 79 5.74 8.27 -13.28
CA GLY A 79 5.54 6.81 -13.26
C GLY A 79 5.39 6.22 -11.86
N GLU A 80 5.58 7.01 -10.80
CA GLU A 80 5.49 6.57 -9.40
C GLU A 80 4.26 7.17 -8.71
N ASN A 81 3.41 6.31 -8.15
CA ASN A 81 2.20 6.72 -7.42
C ASN A 81 1.28 7.72 -8.17
N ASP A 82 1.31 7.71 -9.51
CA ASP A 82 0.46 8.55 -10.37
C ASP A 82 -1.04 8.18 -10.32
N VAL A 83 -1.32 6.98 -9.81
CA VAL A 83 -2.65 6.45 -9.56
C VAL A 83 -2.78 6.04 -8.10
N PHE A 84 -4.00 6.02 -7.57
CA PHE A 84 -4.23 5.43 -6.26
C PHE A 84 -4.05 3.90 -6.33
N VAL A 85 -2.94 3.39 -5.79
CA VAL A 85 -2.56 1.99 -5.89
C VAL A 85 -3.26 1.17 -4.80
N ILE A 86 -3.92 0.09 -5.21
CA ILE A 86 -4.45 -0.95 -4.33
C ILE A 86 -3.92 -2.28 -4.88
N ARG A 87 -2.99 -2.92 -4.17
CA ARG A 87 -2.41 -4.21 -4.56
C ARG A 87 -3.48 -5.30 -4.47
N ASN A 88 -3.43 -6.27 -5.37
CA ASN A 88 -4.32 -7.43 -5.45
C ASN A 88 -5.81 -7.09 -5.69
N ILE A 89 -6.13 -5.87 -6.12
CA ILE A 89 -7.51 -5.47 -6.43
C ILE A 89 -8.12 -6.27 -7.59
N GLU A 90 -7.28 -6.81 -8.47
CA GLU A 90 -7.65 -7.70 -9.56
C GLU A 90 -8.25 -9.04 -9.10
N LEU A 91 -7.94 -9.48 -7.88
CA LEU A 91 -8.58 -10.66 -7.26
C LEU A 91 -10.06 -10.39 -6.91
N TYR A 92 -10.46 -9.11 -6.90
CA TYR A 92 -11.77 -8.65 -6.50
C TYR A 92 -12.48 -7.91 -7.64
N PRO A 93 -12.89 -8.61 -8.71
CA PRO A 93 -13.44 -7.96 -9.90
C PRO A 93 -14.79 -7.26 -9.64
N GLU A 94 -15.57 -7.76 -8.68
CA GLU A 94 -16.78 -7.13 -8.17
C GLU A 94 -16.42 -6.15 -7.04
N ASN A 95 -15.82 -5.01 -7.41
CA ASN A 95 -15.48 -3.94 -6.46
C ASN A 95 -16.10 -2.59 -6.85
N THR A 96 -16.16 -1.66 -5.89
CA THR A 96 -16.52 -0.26 -6.10
C THR A 96 -15.66 0.62 -5.21
N LEU A 97 -15.02 1.61 -5.81
CA LEU A 97 -14.23 2.61 -5.10
C LEU A 97 -14.98 3.94 -5.08
N GLU A 98 -15.04 4.56 -3.91
CA GLU A 98 -15.54 5.91 -3.71
C GLU A 98 -14.51 6.75 -2.97
N ILE A 99 -14.32 8.00 -3.39
CA ILE A 99 -13.39 8.95 -2.75
C ILE A 99 -14.12 10.24 -2.42
N TYR A 100 -13.85 10.74 -1.23
CA TYR A 100 -14.47 11.90 -0.61
C TYR A 100 -13.39 12.92 -0.24
N ASN A 101 -13.70 14.20 -0.39
CA ASN A 101 -12.85 15.24 0.19
C ASN A 101 -13.06 15.34 1.71
N ARG A 102 -12.27 16.19 2.38
CA ARG A 102 -12.36 16.43 3.84
C ARG A 102 -13.71 16.93 4.36
N TRP A 103 -14.60 17.39 3.49
CA TRP A 103 -15.95 17.85 3.85
C TRP A 103 -17.02 16.76 3.62
N GLY A 104 -16.61 15.54 3.26
CA GLY A 104 -17.53 14.43 2.98
C GLY A 104 -18.21 14.51 1.62
N VAL A 105 -17.75 15.39 0.72
CA VAL A 105 -18.29 15.46 -0.65
C VAL A 105 -17.59 14.41 -1.50
N LYS A 106 -18.37 13.56 -2.17
CA LYS A 106 -17.88 12.54 -3.10
C LYS A 106 -17.26 13.21 -4.32
N VAL A 107 -15.96 13.01 -4.51
CA VAL A 107 -15.19 13.56 -5.63
C VAL A 107 -14.93 12.51 -6.70
N TYR A 108 -14.93 11.22 -6.36
CA TYR A 108 -14.72 10.15 -7.32
C TYR A 108 -15.57 8.92 -6.96
N SER A 109 -16.05 8.21 -7.99
CA SER A 109 -16.72 6.92 -7.83
C SER A 109 -16.57 6.08 -9.09
N VAL A 110 -16.27 4.80 -8.93
CA VAL A 110 -16.22 3.84 -10.05
C VAL A 110 -16.49 2.42 -9.57
N SER A 111 -17.14 1.62 -10.41
CA SER A 111 -17.26 0.17 -10.22
C SER A 111 -16.22 -0.57 -11.07
N GLY A 112 -15.64 -1.63 -10.51
CA GLY A 112 -14.54 -2.39 -11.11
C GLY A 112 -13.26 -1.56 -11.20
N TYR A 113 -12.84 -0.96 -10.08
CA TYR A 113 -11.53 -0.32 -9.95
C TYR A 113 -10.42 -1.31 -10.27
N GLY A 114 -9.35 -0.83 -10.92
CA GLY A 114 -8.24 -1.68 -11.37
C GLY A 114 -8.47 -2.36 -12.73
N GLN A 115 -9.64 -2.21 -13.35
CA GLN A 115 -9.96 -2.86 -14.62
C GLN A 115 -10.10 -1.84 -15.75
N ASN A 116 -9.66 -2.20 -16.96
CA ASN A 116 -9.89 -1.41 -18.18
C ASN A 116 -9.47 0.07 -18.05
N GLY A 117 -8.35 0.33 -17.37
CA GLY A 117 -7.84 1.69 -17.15
C GLY A 117 -8.63 2.51 -16.12
N ARG A 118 -9.52 1.90 -15.33
CA ARG A 118 -10.26 2.58 -14.26
C ARG A 118 -9.37 2.76 -13.03
N TYR A 119 -8.59 3.82 -13.06
CA TYR A 119 -7.73 4.25 -11.98
C TYR A 119 -8.05 5.69 -11.56
N PHE A 120 -7.84 5.99 -10.29
CA PHE A 120 -8.00 7.35 -9.79
C PHE A 120 -6.66 8.08 -9.90
N ILE A 121 -6.62 9.06 -10.80
CA ILE A 121 -5.46 9.91 -11.11
C ILE A 121 -5.56 11.30 -10.47
N GLY A 122 -6.34 11.43 -9.39
CA GLY A 122 -6.57 12.73 -8.75
C GLY A 122 -7.54 13.64 -9.51
N ILE A 123 -8.28 13.14 -10.50
CA ILE A 123 -9.32 13.90 -11.23
C ILE A 123 -10.71 13.49 -10.73
N SER A 124 -11.55 14.49 -10.45
CA SER A 124 -12.91 14.27 -9.98
C SER A 124 -13.85 13.83 -11.11
N ASN A 125 -14.73 12.86 -10.84
CA ASN A 125 -15.87 12.50 -11.70
C ASN A 125 -17.24 12.66 -11.01
N GLY A 126 -17.29 13.36 -9.87
CA GLY A 126 -18.49 13.57 -9.06
C GLY A 126 -19.48 14.58 -9.66
N ARG A 127 -20.75 14.52 -9.24
CA ARG A 127 -21.79 15.49 -9.67
C ARG A 127 -21.53 16.88 -9.08
N GLY A 128 -21.48 17.91 -9.92
CA GLY A 128 -21.35 19.32 -9.51
C GLY A 128 -20.00 19.97 -9.80
N VAL A 129 -19.09 19.29 -10.50
CA VAL A 129 -17.80 19.87 -10.89
C VAL A 129 -17.98 20.68 -12.17
N ILE A 130 -17.93 22.01 -12.05
CA ILE A 130 -18.00 22.98 -13.16
C ILE A 130 -16.81 22.82 -14.13
N SER A 131 -15.76 22.08 -13.74
CA SER A 131 -14.68 21.63 -14.61
C SER A 131 -14.34 20.17 -14.36
N GLN A 132 -14.98 19.26 -15.09
CA GLN A 132 -14.78 17.80 -15.09
C GLN A 132 -13.34 17.35 -15.49
N SER A 133 -12.39 18.30 -15.50
CA SER A 133 -11.04 18.22 -16.08
C SER A 133 -9.97 18.84 -15.18
N SER A 134 -10.29 19.38 -14.00
CA SER A 134 -9.24 19.90 -13.10
C SER A 134 -8.85 18.85 -12.06
N LEU A 135 -7.53 18.68 -11.92
CA LEU A 135 -6.94 17.92 -10.83
C LEU A 135 -7.41 18.48 -9.49
N LEU A 136 -7.68 17.58 -8.56
CA LEU A 136 -8.07 17.89 -7.21
C LEU A 136 -6.92 18.59 -6.45
N PRO A 137 -7.22 19.51 -5.51
CA PRO A 137 -6.19 20.16 -4.70
C PRO A 137 -5.38 19.19 -3.85
N THR A 138 -4.13 19.54 -3.55
CA THR A 138 -3.31 18.84 -2.53
C THR A 138 -4.04 18.78 -1.19
N GLY A 139 -4.03 17.61 -0.57
CA GLY A 139 -4.57 17.41 0.76
C GLY A 139 -5.04 15.98 1.02
N THR A 140 -5.69 15.82 2.17
CA THR A 140 -6.24 14.53 2.62
C THR A 140 -7.64 14.31 2.06
N TYR A 141 -7.81 13.13 1.48
CA TYR A 141 -9.05 12.55 1.00
C TYR A 141 -9.35 11.28 1.79
N PHE A 142 -10.59 10.81 1.70
CA PHE A 142 -11.04 9.58 2.34
C PHE A 142 -11.61 8.65 1.29
N TYR A 143 -11.31 7.36 1.39
CA TYR A 143 -11.84 6.36 0.47
C TYR A 143 -12.75 5.37 1.19
N ILE A 144 -13.69 4.83 0.42
CA ILE A 144 -14.48 3.65 0.78
C ILE A 144 -14.33 2.67 -0.38
N LEU A 145 -13.71 1.52 -0.12
CA LEU A 145 -13.57 0.41 -1.04
C LEU A 145 -14.54 -0.69 -0.62
N LYS A 146 -15.47 -1.04 -1.50
CA LYS A 146 -16.39 -2.17 -1.33
C LYS A 146 -16.01 -3.26 -2.31
N TYR A 147 -15.91 -4.50 -1.86
CA TYR A 147 -15.51 -5.62 -2.70
C TYR A 147 -16.17 -6.91 -2.21
N LYS A 148 -16.38 -7.84 -3.14
CA LYS A 148 -16.89 -9.16 -2.84
C LYS A 148 -15.75 -10.10 -2.56
N SER A 149 -15.66 -10.58 -1.32
CA SER A 149 -14.62 -11.51 -0.87
C SER A 149 -14.77 -12.89 -1.52
N SER A 150 -13.75 -13.74 -1.36
CA SER A 150 -13.74 -15.13 -1.84
C SER A 150 -14.86 -15.99 -1.25
N SER A 151 -15.38 -15.67 -0.05
CA SER A 151 -16.54 -16.35 0.55
C SER A 151 -17.87 -15.96 -0.11
N GLY A 152 -17.89 -14.91 -0.94
CA GLY A 152 -19.09 -14.34 -1.56
C GLY A 152 -19.71 -13.19 -0.78
N ASP A 153 -19.19 -12.85 0.40
CA ASP A 153 -19.68 -11.74 1.22
C ASP A 153 -19.08 -10.40 0.77
N PHE A 154 -19.87 -9.34 0.84
CA PHE A 154 -19.37 -7.98 0.63
C PHE A 154 -18.61 -7.49 1.86
N LYS A 155 -17.35 -7.11 1.66
CA LYS A 155 -16.49 -6.43 2.62
C LYS A 155 -16.34 -4.95 2.26
N GLU A 156 -15.99 -4.16 3.26
CA GLU A 156 -15.78 -2.72 3.13
C GLU A 156 -14.49 -2.31 3.85
N ARG A 157 -13.60 -1.62 3.15
CA ARG A 157 -12.39 -0.99 3.70
C ARG A 157 -12.47 0.52 3.58
N LYS A 158 -12.03 1.21 4.62
CA LYS A 158 -12.03 2.66 4.72
C LYS A 158 -10.66 3.12 5.17
N GLY A 159 -10.25 4.26 4.65
CA GLY A 159 -9.00 4.89 5.04
C GLY A 159 -8.88 6.28 4.46
N TYR A 160 -7.68 6.82 4.56
CA TYR A 160 -7.33 8.10 3.96
C TYR A 160 -6.40 7.90 2.78
N LEU A 161 -6.38 8.91 1.91
CA LEU A 161 -5.50 9.04 0.77
C LEU A 161 -4.92 10.45 0.82
N TYR A 162 -3.60 10.58 0.83
CA TYR A 162 -2.92 11.85 0.74
C TYR A 162 -2.55 12.12 -0.72
N LEU A 163 -3.10 13.19 -1.29
CA LEU A 163 -2.79 13.65 -2.63
C LEU A 163 -1.79 14.81 -2.52
N THR A 164 -0.63 14.67 -3.14
CA THR A 164 0.39 15.71 -3.22
C THR A 164 1.02 15.77 -4.62
N ARG A 165 1.89 16.74 -4.87
CA ARG A 165 2.61 16.92 -6.14
C ARG A 165 4.05 17.31 -5.86
#